data_AF-A0A357B1I8-F1
#
_entry.id   AF-A0A357B1I8-F1
#
_cell.length_a   1.000
_cell.length_b   1.000
_cell.length_c   1.000
_cell.angle_alpha   90.00
_cell.angle_beta   90.00
_cell.angle_gamma   90.00
#
_symmetry.space_group_name_H-M   'P 1'
#
loop_
_entity.id
_entity.type
_entity.pdbx_description
1 polymer ?
#
loop_
_entity_poly.entity_id
_entity_poly.type
_entity_poly.pdbx_seq_one_letter_code
_entity_poly.pdbx_strand_id
1 'polypeptide(L)'
;LVRCINYLERPTSGEVVVDGVALGSLSRRQLLVKRREMSMIFQGFNLLEQRTALRNVCYPLEIAGVNRAAAKEKALELLSLVGLSDKAGAYPAQLSGGQQ
;
A
#
# COMPACT_ATOMS: atom_id res chain seq x y z
N LEU A 1 -14.34 7.59 8.74
CA LEU A 1 -15.13 6.66 7.89
C LEU A 1 -14.26 5.80 6.96
N VAL A 2 -13.47 6.36 6.03
CA VAL A 2 -12.66 5.56 5.08
C VAL A 2 -11.72 4.56 5.78
N ARG A 3 -11.10 4.95 6.91
CA ARG A 3 -10.26 4.09 7.74
C ARG A 3 -11.01 2.93 8.40
N CYS A 4 -12.34 3.00 8.50
CA CYS A 4 -13.16 1.89 8.96
C CYS A 4 -13.34 0.83 7.86
N ILE A 5 -13.34 1.23 6.59
CA ILE A 5 -13.54 0.31 5.44
C ILE A 5 -12.39 -0.69 5.33
N ASN A 6 -11.15 -0.23 5.46
CA ASN A 6 -9.97 -1.11 5.49
C ASN A 6 -9.61 -1.60 6.90
N TYR A 7 -10.49 -1.36 7.87
CA TYR A 7 -10.36 -1.78 9.26
C TYR A 7 -9.05 -1.34 9.94
N LEU A 8 -8.52 -0.17 9.55
CA LEU A 8 -7.49 0.54 10.30
C LEU A 8 -8.05 1.17 11.58
N GLU A 9 -9.32 1.56 11.54
CA GLU A 9 -10.12 1.94 12.70
C GLU A 9 -11.26 0.95 12.88
N ARG A 10 -11.41 0.41 14.09
CA ARG A 10 -12.52 -0.48 14.40
C ARG A 10 -13.78 0.37 14.61
N PRO A 11 -14.87 0.13 13.87
CA PRO A 11 -16.12 0.83 14.12
C PRO A 11 -16.66 0.46 15.52
N THR A 12 -17.24 1.43 16.22
CA THR A 12 -17.85 1.21 17.54
C THR A 12 -19.16 0.41 17.46
N SER A 13 -19.89 0.57 16.35
CA SER A 13 -21.11 -0.19 16.03
C SER A 13 -21.22 -0.41 14.53
N GLY A 14 -22.05 -1.38 14.12
CA GLY A 14 -22.23 -1.77 12.73
C GLY A 14 -21.21 -2.81 12.25
N GLU A 15 -21.30 -3.13 10.97
CA GLU A 15 -20.50 -4.17 10.33
C GLU A 15 -19.79 -3.63 9.08
N VAL A 16 -18.57 -4.11 8.83
CA VAL A 16 -17.82 -3.82 7.61
C VAL A 16 -17.66 -5.14 6.87
N VAL A 17 -18.30 -5.25 5.71
CA VAL A 17 -18.25 -6.42 4.83
C VAL A 17 -17.51 -6.04 3.54
N VAL A 18 -16.47 -6.80 3.21
CA VAL A 18 -15.72 -6.63 1.96
C VAL A 18 -15.63 -7.96 1.24
N ASP A 19 -16.09 -8.01 -0.01
CA ASP A 19 -16.23 -9.23 -0.84
C ASP A 19 -16.97 -10.36 -0.10
N GLY A 20 -18.05 -10.03 0.59
CA GLY A 20 -18.85 -10.99 1.36
C GLY A 20 -18.22 -11.44 2.69
N VAL A 21 -17.06 -10.89 3.08
CA VAL A 21 -16.38 -11.23 4.33
C VAL A 21 -16.57 -10.14 5.37
N ALA A 22 -17.18 -10.49 6.49
CA ALA A 22 -17.28 -9.64 7.67
C ALA A 22 -15.91 -9.45 8.33
N LEU A 23 -15.32 -8.25 8.27
CA LEU A 23 -13.97 -8.02 8.78
C LEU A 23 -13.87 -8.16 10.31
N GLY A 24 -14.97 -7.90 11.02
CA GLY A 24 -15.04 -7.99 12.49
C GLY A 24 -14.97 -9.42 13.04
N SER A 25 -15.21 -10.44 12.22
CA SER A 25 -15.11 -11.86 12.62
C SER A 25 -13.73 -12.47 12.36
N LEU A 26 -12.85 -11.75 11.65
CA LEU A 26 -11.51 -12.21 11.32
C LEU A 26 -10.55 -12.06 12.50
N SER A 27 -9.70 -13.07 12.71
CA SER A 27 -8.53 -12.93 13.59
C SER A 27 -7.55 -11.89 13.05
N ARG A 28 -6.66 -11.37 13.91
CA ARG A 28 -5.62 -10.40 13.50
C ARG A 28 -4.79 -10.89 12.29
N ARG A 29 -4.48 -12.19 12.24
CA ARG A 29 -3.71 -12.79 11.14
C ARG A 29 -4.51 -12.82 9.84
N GLN A 30 -5.78 -13.24 9.91
CA GLN A 30 -6.67 -13.24 8.74
C GLN A 30 -6.91 -11.82 8.22
N LEU A 31 -7.08 -10.84 9.11
CA LEU A 31 -7.24 -9.45 8.75
C LEU A 31 -6.01 -8.89 8.04
N LEU A 32 -4.79 -9.25 8.48
CA LEU A 32 -3.55 -8.87 7.79
C LEU A 32 -3.47 -9.42 6.37
N VAL A 33 -3.96 -10.63 6.14
CA VAL A 33 -4.01 -11.23 4.80
C VAL A 33 -5.06 -10.53 3.94
N LYS A 34 -6.29 -10.34 4.46
CA LYS A 34 -7.39 -9.67 3.72
C LYS A 34 -7.04 -8.23 3.35
N ARG A 35 -6.28 -7.52 4.19
CA ARG A 35 -5.79 -6.16 3.88
C ARG A 35 -4.83 -6.09 2.69
N ARG A 36 -4.22 -7.20 2.24
CA ARG A 36 -3.37 -7.21 1.03
C ARG A 36 -4.18 -6.98 -0.24
N GLU A 37 -5.48 -7.25 -0.21
CA GLU A 37 -6.41 -7.03 -1.31
C GLU A 37 -6.98 -5.59 -1.30
N MET A 38 -6.70 -4.81 -0.25
CA MET A 38 -7.22 -3.47 -0.06
C MET A 38 -6.10 -2.44 -0.22
N SER A 39 -6.31 -1.48 -1.11
CA SER A 39 -5.40 -0.35 -1.30
C SER A 39 -5.98 0.93 -0.71
N MET A 40 -5.13 1.76 -0.10
CA MET A 40 -5.51 3.07 0.44
C MET A 40 -4.43 4.09 0.09
N ILE A 41 -4.86 5.22 -0.46
CA ILE A 41 -4.04 6.42 -0.61
C ILE A 41 -4.35 7.33 0.59
N PHE A 42 -3.32 7.73 1.32
CA PHE A 42 -3.45 8.55 2.53
C PHE A 42 -3.33 10.04 2.20
N GLN A 43 -3.90 10.90 3.03
CA GLN A 43 -3.75 12.36 2.90
C GLN A 43 -2.31 12.84 3.20
N GLY A 44 -1.62 12.17 4.13
CA GLY A 44 -0.16 12.26 4.26
C GLY A 44 0.46 11.06 3.56
N PHE A 45 1.43 11.29 2.68
CA PHE A 45 1.91 10.28 1.72
C PHE A 45 2.46 9.00 2.36
N ASN A 46 2.84 9.03 3.65
CA ASN A 46 3.29 7.87 4.44
C ASN A 46 4.38 7.05 3.74
N LEU A 47 5.21 7.71 2.92
CA LEU A 47 6.34 7.10 2.26
C LEU A 47 7.44 6.80 3.29
N LEU A 48 8.18 5.73 3.05
CA LEU A 48 9.37 5.39 3.82
C LEU A 48 10.51 6.31 3.37
N GLU A 49 10.79 7.34 4.16
CA GLU A 49 11.79 8.39 3.87
C GLU A 49 13.19 7.84 3.57
N GLN A 50 13.54 6.70 4.17
CA GLN A 50 14.85 6.04 4.01
C GLN A 50 14.92 5.11 2.78
N ARG A 51 13.90 5.14 1.92
CA ARG A 51 13.78 4.31 0.72
C ARG A 51 13.47 5.18 -0.49
N THR A 52 14.02 4.82 -1.65
CA THR A 52 13.67 5.49 -2.90
C THR A 52 12.22 5.21 -3.30
N ALA A 53 11.69 5.94 -4.29
CA ALA A 53 10.37 5.71 -4.88
C ALA A 53 10.20 4.25 -5.30
N LEU A 54 11.16 3.68 -6.03
CA LEU A 54 11.16 2.27 -6.41
C LEU A 54 11.07 1.34 -5.20
N ARG A 55 11.85 1.60 -4.15
CA ARG A 55 11.87 0.76 -2.94
C ARG A 55 10.61 0.91 -2.09
N ASN A 56 9.90 2.03 -2.18
CA ASN A 56 8.58 2.22 -1.60
C ASN A 56 7.53 1.37 -2.33
N VAL A 57 7.54 1.40 -3.67
CA VAL A 57 6.61 0.60 -4.50
C VAL A 57 6.90 -0.91 -4.40
N CYS A 58 8.17 -1.32 -4.26
CA CYS A 58 8.52 -2.74 -4.03
C CYS A 58 8.07 -3.26 -2.67
N TYR A 59 7.99 -2.42 -1.64
CA TYR A 59 7.87 -2.87 -0.25
C TYR A 59 6.60 -3.71 0.04
N PRO A 60 5.40 -3.33 -0.45
CA PRO A 60 4.22 -4.18 -0.31
C PRO A 60 4.37 -5.55 -0.98
N LEU A 61 5.05 -5.62 -2.13
CA LEU A 61 5.30 -6.88 -2.87
C LEU A 61 6.27 -7.79 -2.10
N GLU A 62 7.31 -7.22 -1.49
CA GLU A 62 8.24 -7.94 -0.62
C GLU A 62 7.51 -8.56 0.59
N ILE A 63 6.61 -7.80 1.23
CA ILE A 63 5.77 -8.30 2.35
C ILE A 63 4.80 -9.40 1.91
N ALA A 64 4.32 -9.33 0.66
CA ALA A 64 3.49 -10.37 0.06
C ALA A 64 4.27 -11.63 -0.31
N GLY A 65 5.61 -11.62 -0.21
CA GLY A 65 6.48 -12.75 -0.53
C GLY A 65 6.88 -12.85 -2.00
N VAL A 66 6.68 -11.78 -2.79
CA VAL A 66 7.14 -11.73 -4.19
C VAL A 66 8.67 -11.68 -4.20
N ASN A 67 9.29 -12.46 -5.09
CA ASN A 67 10.74 -12.47 -5.21
C ASN A 67 11.25 -11.07 -5.64
N ARG A 68 12.49 -10.76 -5.25
CA ARG A 68 13.06 -9.41 -5.42
C ARG A 68 13.14 -8.94 -6.87
N ALA A 69 13.41 -9.85 -7.81
CA ALA A 69 13.53 -9.49 -9.23
C ALA A 69 12.15 -9.13 -9.81
N ALA A 70 11.14 -9.99 -9.58
CA ALA A 70 9.77 -9.76 -10.00
C ALA A 70 9.14 -8.53 -9.33
N ALA A 71 9.44 -8.30 -8.04
CA ALA A 71 8.98 -7.10 -7.34
C ALA A 71 9.55 -5.82 -7.97
N LYS A 72 10.84 -5.83 -8.33
CA LYS A 72 11.51 -4.70 -8.99
C LYS A 72 10.93 -4.43 -10.38
N GLU A 73 10.76 -5.48 -11.18
CA GLU A 73 10.14 -5.37 -12.51
C GLU A 73 8.73 -4.78 -12.40
N LYS A 74 7.91 -5.34 -11.52
CA LYS A 74 6.54 -4.85 -11.32
C LYS A 74 6.49 -3.41 -10.82
N ALA A 75 7.38 -3.04 -9.91
CA ALA A 75 7.46 -1.67 -9.39
C ALA A 75 7.88 -0.66 -10.46
N LEU A 76 8.77 -1.05 -11.39
CA LEU A 76 9.14 -0.21 -12.53
C LEU A 76 7.97 0.00 -13.50
N GLU A 77 7.19 -1.06 -13.79
CA GLU A 77 5.96 -0.92 -14.58
C GLU A 77 4.98 0.06 -13.94
N LEU A 78 4.76 -0.06 -12.62
CA LEU A 78 3.85 0.81 -11.88
C LEU A 78 4.32 2.27 -11.87
N LEU A 79 5.63 2.50 -11.68
CA LEU A 79 6.21 3.85 -11.77
C LEU A 79 6.05 4.44 -13.18
N SER A 80 6.18 3.61 -14.22
CA SER A 80 5.95 4.05 -15.60
C SER A 80 4.50 4.42 -15.86
N LEU A 81 3.55 3.67 -15.29
CA LEU A 81 2.12 3.95 -15.43
C LEU A 81 1.73 5.32 -14.86
N VAL A 82 2.37 5.74 -13.76
CA VAL A 82 2.14 7.05 -13.13
C VAL A 82 3.09 8.15 -13.63
N GLY A 83 3.92 7.87 -14.63
CA GLY A 83 4.83 8.86 -15.23
C GLY A 83 6.05 9.23 -14.37
N LEU A 84 6.49 8.35 -13.47
CA LEU A 84 7.60 8.56 -12.53
C LEU A 84 8.81 7.64 -12.77
N SER A 85 8.95 7.08 -13.98
CA SER A 85 10.07 6.19 -14.33
C SER A 85 11.45 6.81 -14.06
N ASP A 86 11.62 8.11 -14.36
CA ASP A 86 12.86 8.85 -14.16
C ASP A 86 13.15 9.15 -12.67
N LYS A 87 12.14 8.99 -11.79
CA LYS A 87 12.23 9.21 -10.35
C LYS A 87 12.39 7.93 -9.54
N ALA A 88 12.57 6.77 -10.16
CA ALA A 88 12.73 5.49 -9.47
C ALA A 88 13.81 5.51 -8.36
N GLY A 89 14.91 6.26 -8.59
CA GLY A 89 16.01 6.44 -7.64
C GLY A 89 15.85 7.58 -6.63
N ALA A 90 14.82 8.42 -6.77
CA ALA A 90 14.60 9.57 -5.89
C ALA A 90 14.08 9.14 -4.52
N TYR A 91 14.56 9.79 -3.46
CA TYR A 91 13.99 9.70 -2.11
C TYR A 91 12.77 10.62 -1.97
N PRO A 92 11.84 10.38 -1.02
CA PRO A 92 10.60 11.17 -0.92
C PRO A 92 10.85 12.67 -0.76
N ALA A 93 11.90 13.07 -0.02
CA ALA A 93 12.33 14.47 0.11
C ALA A 93 12.73 15.15 -1.22
N GLN A 94 12.97 14.40 -2.29
CA GLN A 94 13.31 14.90 -3.63
C GLN A 94 12.11 14.93 -4.58
N LEU A 95 10.94 14.49 -4.13
CA LEU A 95 9.69 14.46 -4.89
C LEU A 95 8.84 15.68 -4.55
N SER A 96 8.14 16.24 -5.53
CA SER A 96 7.11 17.24 -5.27
C SER A 96 5.90 16.58 -4.60
N GLY A 97 5.04 17.36 -3.94
CA GLY A 97 3.83 16.82 -3.30
C GLY A 97 2.87 16.11 -4.25
N GLY A 98 2.87 16.42 -5.55
CA GLY A 98 2.07 15.67 -6.54
C GLY A 98 2.74 14.38 -7.03
N GLN A 99 4.04 14.21 -6.77
CA GLN A 99 4.81 13.02 -7.13
C GLN A 99 4.92 12.02 -5.99
N GLN A 100 4.70 12.46 -4.74
CA GLN A 100 4.60 11.60 -3.56
C GLN A 100 3.26 10.85 -3.55
#